data_AF-A0A2G9RZD1-F1
#
_entry.id   AF-A0A2G9RZD1-F1
#
_cell.length_a   1.000
_cell.length_b   1.000
_cell.length_c   1.000
_cell.angle_alpha   90.00
_cell.angle_beta   90.00
_cell.angle_gamma   90.00
#
_symmetry.space_group_name_H-M   'P 1'
#
loop_
_entity.id
_entity.type
_entity.pdbx_description
1 polymer ?
#
loop_
_entity_poly.entity_id
_entity_poly.type
_entity_poly.pdbx_seq_one_letter_code
_entity_poly.pdbx_strand_id
1 'polypeptide(L)'
;MRLLQEDLQKYNWHYIILDEGHKIRNPNAAVTLACKQFRTPHRIILSGSPMQNNLRELWSLFDFVFPGKLGTLPVFMEQFSVPITMGGYANASPVQVWTLLLCSW
;
A
#
# COMPACT_ATOMS: atom_id res chain seq x y z
N MET A 1 19.29 13.54 7.18
CA MET A 1 18.01 13.34 6.46
C MET A 1 16.79 13.82 7.25
N ARG A 2 16.58 13.44 8.52
CA ARG A 2 15.41 13.89 9.33
C ARG A 2 15.24 15.42 9.44
N LEU A 3 16.32 16.17 9.65
CA LEU A 3 16.26 17.64 9.74
C LEU A 3 15.72 18.28 8.45
N LEU A 4 16.18 17.81 7.28
CA LEU A 4 15.70 18.29 5.99
C LEU A 4 14.22 17.95 5.77
N GLN A 5 13.78 16.77 6.25
CA GLN A 5 12.38 16.35 6.16
C GLN A 5 11.46 17.29 6.98
N GLU A 6 11.85 17.63 8.21
CA GLU A 6 11.10 18.55 9.06
C GLU A 6 10.99 19.94 8.44
N ASP A 7 12.05 20.41 7.78
CA ASP A 7 12.03 21.68 7.06
C ASP A 7 11.14 21.64 5.82
N LEU A 8 11.17 20.55 5.04
CA LEU A 8 10.34 20.38 3.86
C LEU A 8 8.85 20.21 4.20
N GLN A 9 8.52 19.63 5.36
CA GLN A 9 7.14 19.48 5.83
C GLN A 9 6.45 20.80 6.19
N LYS A 10 7.21 21.89 6.37
CA LYS A 10 6.65 23.24 6.64
C LYS A 10 5.95 23.83 5.41
N TYR A 11 6.25 23.33 4.22
CA TYR A 11 5.68 23.81 2.96
C TYR A 11 4.41 23.05 2.58
N ASN A 12 3.49 23.75 1.92
CA ASN A 12 2.25 23.17 1.38
C ASN A 12 2.49 22.61 -0.02
N TRP A 13 2.72 21.30 -0.12
CA TRP A 13 2.96 20.61 -1.38
C TRP A 13 1.64 20.36 -2.14
N HIS A 14 1.58 20.76 -3.40
CA HIS A 14 0.43 20.43 -4.27
C HIS A 14 0.56 19.07 -4.93
N TYR A 15 1.78 18.65 -5.22
CA TYR A 15 2.09 17.38 -5.85
C TYR A 15 3.28 16.72 -5.18
N ILE A 16 3.19 15.41 -4.97
CA ILE A 16 4.34 14.56 -4.61
C ILE A 16 4.38 13.39 -5.58
N ILE A 17 5.54 13.23 -6.21
CA ILE A 17 5.81 12.16 -7.16
C ILE A 17 6.95 11.33 -6.61
N LEU A 18 6.70 10.06 -6.33
CA LEU A 18 7.72 9.10 -5.95
C LEU A 18 8.18 8.34 -7.18
N ASP A 19 9.44 8.48 -7.53
CA ASP A 19 10.10 7.60 -8.49
C ASP A 19 10.57 6.32 -7.79
N GLU A 20 10.62 5.23 -8.53
CA GLU A 20 10.96 3.89 -8.02
C GLU A 20 10.09 3.45 -6.83
N GLY A 21 8.77 3.38 -7.04
CA GLY A 21 7.76 3.02 -6.04
C GLY A 21 8.04 1.73 -5.28
N HIS A 22 8.88 0.85 -5.83
CA HIS A 22 9.34 -0.35 -5.15
C HIS A 22 10.04 -0.06 -3.80
N LYS A 23 10.62 1.12 -3.62
CA LYS A 23 11.28 1.55 -2.37
C LYS A 23 10.33 1.70 -1.19
N ILE A 24 9.02 1.89 -1.42
CA ILE A 24 8.02 2.09 -0.37
C ILE A 24 7.06 0.90 -0.19
N ARG A 25 7.41 -0.27 -0.76
CA ARG A 25 6.62 -1.51 -0.62
C ARG A 25 6.48 -1.98 0.84
N ASN A 26 7.50 -1.72 1.67
CA ASN A 26 7.44 -2.05 3.08
C ASN A 26 6.73 -0.92 3.87
N PRO A 27 5.54 -1.17 4.45
CA PRO A 27 4.79 -0.14 5.18
C PRO A 27 5.52 0.34 6.45
N ASN A 28 6.40 -0.47 7.02
CA ASN A 28 7.15 -0.17 8.24
C ASN A 28 8.51 0.49 7.97
N ALA A 29 8.91 0.62 6.69
CA ALA A 29 10.18 1.24 6.36
C ALA A 29 10.15 2.73 6.70
N ALA A 30 11.26 3.24 7.24
CA ALA A 30 11.39 4.65 7.64
C ALA A 30 11.11 5.61 6.46
N VAL A 31 11.52 5.23 5.25
CA VAL A 31 11.25 6.00 4.02
C VAL A 31 9.74 6.07 3.71
N THR A 32 9.02 4.95 3.82
CA THR A 32 7.56 4.90 3.58
C THR A 32 6.83 5.78 4.58
N LEU A 33 7.18 5.67 5.86
CA LEU A 33 6.59 6.49 6.92
C LEU A 33 6.88 7.99 6.69
N ALA A 34 8.12 8.33 6.32
CA ALA A 34 8.50 9.70 6.01
C ALA A 34 7.72 10.27 4.81
N CYS A 35 7.61 9.53 3.71
CA CYS A 35 6.85 9.94 2.52
C CYS A 35 5.37 10.14 2.82
N LYS A 36 4.75 9.27 3.63
CA LYS A 36 3.33 9.35 3.97
C LYS A 36 2.97 10.55 4.85
N GLN A 37 3.93 11.08 5.63
CA GLN A 37 3.72 12.24 6.49
C GLN A 37 3.52 13.56 5.73
N PHE A 38 3.96 13.65 4.48
CA PHE A 38 3.78 14.87 3.70
C PHE A 38 2.31 15.07 3.29
N ARG A 39 1.76 16.24 3.59
CA ARG A 39 0.39 16.61 3.23
C ARG A 39 0.37 17.17 1.81
N THR A 40 -0.43 16.56 0.94
CA THR A 40 -0.59 16.98 -0.44
C THR A 40 -1.90 16.44 -1.02
N PRO A 41 -2.59 17.20 -1.90
CA PRO A 41 -3.80 16.71 -2.57
C PRO A 41 -3.50 15.68 -3.67
N HIS A 42 -2.33 15.74 -4.31
CA HIS A 42 -1.97 14.86 -5.42
C HIS A 42 -0.73 14.02 -5.11
N ARG A 43 -0.90 12.70 -5.14
CA ARG A 43 0.16 11.73 -4.84
C ARG A 43 0.29 10.75 -6.00
N ILE A 44 1.49 10.66 -6.56
CA ILE A 44 1.78 9.83 -7.74
C ILE A 44 2.98 8.94 -7.42
N ILE A 45 2.92 7.69 -7.86
CA ILE A 45 4.02 6.73 -7.80
C ILE A 45 4.34 6.30 -9.22
N LEU A 46 5.63 6.34 -9.57
CA LEU A 46 6.18 5.75 -10.77
C LEU A 46 6.95 4.48 -10.39
N SER A 47 6.72 3.38 -11.09
CA SER A 47 7.44 2.12 -10.85
C SER A 47 7.65 1.41 -12.18
N GLY A 48 8.90 1.11 -12.51
CA GLY A 48 9.26 0.25 -13.64
C GLY A 48 9.14 -1.25 -13.33
N SER A 49 8.96 -1.60 -12.05
CA SER A 49 8.75 -3.00 -11.64
C SER A 49 7.26 -3.36 -11.69
N PRO A 50 6.89 -4.54 -12.22
CA PRO A 50 5.52 -5.03 -12.10
C PRO A 50 5.15 -5.16 -10.62
N MET A 51 3.90 -4.83 -10.28
CA MET A 51 3.41 -5.03 -8.92
C MET A 51 3.47 -6.53 -8.59
N GLN A 52 4.26 -6.88 -7.58
CA GLN A 52 4.36 -8.25 -7.11
C GLN A 52 3.05 -8.66 -6.44
N ASN A 53 2.69 -9.95 -6.51
CA ASN A 53 1.42 -10.48 -6.01
C ASN A 53 1.34 -10.55 -4.47
N ASN A 54 1.95 -9.58 -3.79
CA ASN A 54 1.98 -9.44 -2.34
C ASN A 54 1.02 -8.32 -1.92
N LEU A 55 -0.13 -8.71 -1.39
CA LEU A 55 -1.19 -7.79 -0.98
C LEU A 55 -0.73 -6.79 0.09
N ARG A 56 0.27 -7.14 0.91
CA ARG A 56 0.87 -6.21 1.88
C ARG A 56 1.61 -5.06 1.19
N GLU A 57 2.35 -5.37 0.13
CA GLU A 57 3.11 -4.37 -0.64
C GLU A 57 2.15 -3.48 -1.42
N LEU A 58 1.13 -4.09 -2.03
CA LEU A 58 0.05 -3.40 -2.72
C LEU A 58 -0.64 -2.40 -1.79
N TRP A 59 -1.02 -2.84 -0.58
CA TRP A 59 -1.59 -1.98 0.44
C TRP A 59 -0.68 -0.80 0.78
N SER A 60 0.63 -1.03 0.92
CA SER A 60 1.58 0.04 1.23
C SER A 60 1.61 1.14 0.17
N LEU A 61 1.57 0.74 -1.12
CA LEU A 61 1.52 1.65 -2.27
C LEU A 61 0.19 2.41 -2.33
N PHE A 62 -0.94 1.71 -2.16
CA PHE A 62 -2.27 2.34 -2.17
C PHE A 62 -2.46 3.30 -1.00
N ASP A 63 -1.97 2.96 0.19
CA ASP A 63 -2.05 3.85 1.36
C ASP A 63 -1.22 5.12 1.16
N PHE A 64 -0.17 5.10 0.33
CA PHE A 64 0.50 6.33 -0.07
C PHE A 64 -0.37 7.14 -1.03
N VAL A 65 -0.87 6.56 -2.13
CA VAL A 65 -1.62 7.27 -3.18
C VAL A 65 -2.98 7.77 -2.67
N PHE A 66 -3.67 6.96 -1.89
CA PHE A 66 -5.03 7.20 -1.42
C PHE A 66 -5.15 6.90 0.09
N PRO A 67 -4.57 7.75 0.95
CA PRO A 67 -4.48 7.51 2.39
C PRO A 67 -5.87 7.39 3.03
N GLY A 68 -6.04 6.40 3.91
CA GLY A 68 -7.24 6.22 4.74
C GLY A 68 -8.42 5.50 4.07
N LYS A 69 -8.28 5.01 2.84
CA LYS A 69 -9.39 4.38 2.09
C LYS A 69 -9.44 2.86 2.19
N LEU A 70 -8.30 2.22 2.39
CA LEU A 70 -8.19 0.77 2.63
C LEU A 70 -8.21 0.40 4.13
N GLY A 71 -8.45 1.36 5.02
CA GLY A 71 -8.35 1.14 6.46
C GLY A 71 -6.90 0.92 6.93
N THR A 72 -6.75 0.32 8.12
CA THR A 72 -5.43 -0.01 8.66
C THR A 72 -4.90 -1.30 8.05
N LEU A 73 -3.57 -1.46 8.01
CA LEU A 73 -2.95 -2.68 7.48
C LEU A 73 -3.51 -3.97 8.12
N PRO A 74 -3.69 -4.08 9.46
CA PRO A 74 -4.25 -5.30 10.05
C PRO A 74 -5.66 -5.62 9.54
N VAL A 75 -6.54 -4.61 9.44
CA VAL A 75 -7.91 -4.78 8.94
C VAL A 75 -7.90 -5.19 7.47
N PHE A 76 -7.07 -4.56 6.65
CA PHE A 76 -6.93 -4.94 5.24
C PHE A 76 -6.44 -6.38 5.07
N MET A 77 -5.47 -6.80 5.89
CA MET A 77 -4.95 -8.16 5.82
C MET A 77 -6.03 -9.18 6.24
N GLU A 78 -6.83 -8.88 7.26
CA GLU A 78 -7.93 -9.74 7.70
C GLU A 78 -9.07 -9.82 6.66
N GLN A 79 -9.44 -8.69 6.05
CA GLN A 79 -10.58 -8.62 5.12
C GLN A 79 -10.25 -9.09 3.70
N PHE A 80 -9.01 -8.94 3.25
CA PHE A 80 -8.62 -9.26 1.87
C PHE A 80 -7.52 -10.31 1.81
N SER A 81 -6.42 -10.13 2.54
CA SER A 81 -5.26 -11.03 2.43
C SER A 81 -5.54 -12.45 2.91
N VAL A 82 -6.19 -12.60 4.06
CA VAL A 82 -6.50 -13.92 4.63
C VAL A 82 -7.49 -14.68 3.74
N PRO A 83 -8.63 -14.10 3.30
CA PRO A 83 -9.57 -14.79 2.42
C PRO A 83 -8.96 -15.18 1.07
N ILE A 84 -8.17 -14.29 0.45
CA ILE A 84 -7.48 -14.59 -0.82
C ILE A 84 -6.46 -15.71 -0.61
N THR A 85 -5.67 -15.69 0.46
CA THR A 85 -4.70 -16.76 0.72
C THR A 85 -5.40 -18.10 0.96
N MET A 86 -6.50 -18.09 1.71
CA MET A 86 -7.27 -19.30 2.03
C MET A 86 -7.92 -19.93 0.79
N GLY A 87 -8.50 -19.12 -0.11
CA GLY A 87 -9.07 -19.60 -1.37
C GLY A 87 -8.04 -20.08 -2.39
N GLY A 88 -6.77 -19.71 -2.23
CA GLY A 88 -5.67 -20.13 -3.11
C GLY A 88 -5.05 -21.49 -2.78
N TYR A 89 -5.38 -22.10 -1.63
CA TYR A 89 -4.85 -23.41 -1.27
C TYR A 89 -5.52 -24.55 -2.05
N ALA A 90 -4.77 -25.60 -2.37
CA ALA A 90 -5.27 -26.77 -3.10
C ALA A 90 -6.39 -27.53 -2.35
N ASN A 91 -6.48 -27.37 -1.02
CA ASN A 91 -7.52 -27.95 -0.17
C ASN A 91 -8.62 -26.95 0.20
N ALA A 92 -8.71 -25.81 -0.49
CA ALA A 92 -9.71 -24.79 -0.23
C ALA A 92 -11.14 -25.33 -0.47
N SER A 93 -12.05 -25.01 0.44
CA SER A 93 -13.46 -25.34 0.26
C SER A 93 -14.07 -24.50 -0.88
N PRO A 94 -15.17 -24.95 -1.51
CA PRO A 94 -15.84 -24.18 -2.57
C PRO A 94 -16.21 -22.75 -2.16
N VAL A 95 -16.56 -22.53 -0.88
CA VAL A 95 -16.85 -21.21 -0.32
C VAL A 95 -15.59 -20.34 -0.28
N GLN A 96 -14.44 -20.88 0.11
CA GLN A 96 -13.17 -20.15 0.16
C GLN A 96 -12.68 -19.74 -1.24
N VAL A 97 -12.84 -20.61 -2.23
CA VAL A 97 -12.53 -20.29 -3.64
C VAL A 97 -13.43 -19.18 -4.15
N TRP A 98 -14.73 -19.20 -3.82
CA TRP A 98 -15.67 -18.15 -4.21
C TRP A 98 -15.33 -16.80 -3.56
N THR A 99 -14.96 -16.80 -2.27
CA THR A 99 -14.49 -15.58 -1.59
C THR A 99 -13.21 -15.03 -2.22
N LEU A 100 -12.26 -15.88 -2.64
CA LEU A 100 -11.09 -15.43 -3.38
C LEU A 100 -11.48 -14.69 -4.66
N LEU A 101 -12.42 -15.23 -5.45
CA LEU A 101 -12.86 -14.57 -6.69
C LEU A 101 -13.51 -13.22 -6.36
N LEU A 102 -14.41 -13.16 -5.39
CA LEU A 102 -15.05 -11.90 -4.99
C LEU A 102 -14.04 -10.83 -4.56
N CYS A 103 -12.98 -11.21 -3.84
CA CYS A 103 -11.97 -10.26 -3.36
C CYS A 103 -10.88 -9.91 -4.39
N SER A 104 -10.78 -10.67 -5.49
CA SER A 104 -9.77 -10.45 -6.53
C SER A 104 -10.25 -9.60 -7.72
N TRP A 105 -11.57 -9.46 -7.88
CA TRP A 105 -12.24 -8.66 -8.92
C TRP A 105 -12.84 -7.38 -8.34
#